data_AF-A0A835Y047-F1
#
_entry.id   AF-A0A835Y047-F1
#
_cell.length_a   1.000
_cell.length_b   1.000
_cell.length_c   1.000
_cell.angle_alpha   90.00
_cell.angle_beta   90.00
_cell.angle_gamma   90.00
#
_symmetry.space_group_name_H-M   'P 1'
#
loop_
_entity.id
_entity.type
_entity.pdbx_description
1 polymer ?
#
loop_
_entity_poly.entity_id
_entity_poly.type
_entity_poly.pdbx_seq_one_letter_code
_entity_poly.pdbx_strand_id
1 'polypeptide(L)'
;MPQVKVRVLTPTPLAEAGSQVSVDLEAGTPLPLVKAALARCTGLAVERQRLMLGGIGDLCLLDKRSNIGASHCGSTNSLFFATLPSSEAPQERK
;
A
#
# COMPACT_ATOMS: atom_id res chain seq x y z
N MET A 1 -17.06 15.24 -2.11
CA MET A 1 -15.60 15.04 -2.19
C MET A 1 -15.35 13.65 -2.79
N PRO A 2 -14.40 13.47 -3.72
CA PRO A 2 -14.15 12.15 -4.27
C PRO A 2 -13.49 11.25 -3.22
N GLN A 3 -14.07 10.08 -2.99
CA GLN A 3 -13.48 9.05 -2.14
C GLN A 3 -12.45 8.24 -2.90
N VAL A 4 -11.23 8.21 -2.39
CA VAL A 4 -10.16 7.39 -2.91
C VAL A 4 -10.04 6.14 -2.05
N LYS A 5 -10.12 4.97 -2.70
CA LYS A 5 -9.95 3.68 -2.04
C LYS A 5 -8.47 3.30 -2.06
N VAL A 6 -7.93 2.97 -0.90
CA VAL A 6 -6.55 2.56 -0.72
C VAL A 6 -6.52 1.14 -0.17
N ARG A 7 -5.91 0.23 -0.94
CA ARG A 7 -5.75 -1.16 -0.55
C ARG A 7 -4.56 -1.32 0.40
N VAL A 8 -4.78 -1.98 1.52
CA VAL A 8 -3.74 -2.23 2.53
C VAL A 8 -3.06 -3.56 2.19
N LEU A 9 -1.75 -3.54 1.91
CA LEU A 9 -1.00 -4.73 1.50
C LEU A 9 -0.40 -5.50 2.68
N THR A 10 -0.21 -4.85 3.82
CA THR A 10 0.39 -5.41 5.02
C THR A 10 -0.45 -5.07 6.24
N PRO A 11 -0.54 -5.92 7.28
CA PRO A 11 -1.31 -5.59 8.47
C PRO A 11 -0.87 -4.25 9.06
N THR A 12 -1.83 -3.42 9.44
CA THR A 12 -1.62 -2.14 10.11
C THR A 12 -2.37 -2.14 11.45
N PRO A 13 -2.06 -1.21 12.37
CA PRO A 13 -2.72 -1.18 13.68
C PRO A 13 -4.25 -1.10 13.64
N LEU A 14 -4.83 -0.47 12.61
CA LEU A 14 -6.28 -0.27 12.49
C LEU A 14 -6.92 -0.95 11.27
N ALA A 15 -6.14 -1.62 10.42
CA ALA A 15 -6.65 -2.27 9.22
C ALA A 15 -5.86 -3.54 8.87
N GLU A 16 -6.57 -4.60 8.49
CA GLU A 16 -6.00 -5.89 8.11
C GLU A 16 -5.40 -5.86 6.69
N ALA A 17 -4.47 -6.78 6.41
CA ALA A 17 -3.97 -6.95 5.05
C ALA A 17 -5.09 -7.39 4.09
N GLY A 18 -5.07 -6.88 2.86
CA GLY A 18 -6.10 -7.11 1.85
C GLY A 18 -7.33 -6.21 1.98
N SER A 19 -7.51 -5.51 3.11
CA SER A 19 -8.64 -4.59 3.30
C SER A 19 -8.50 -3.32 2.45
N GLN A 20 -9.63 -2.62 2.26
CA GLN A 20 -9.68 -1.31 1.60
C GLN A 20 -10.07 -0.24 2.61
N VAL A 21 -9.29 0.84 2.64
CA VAL A 21 -9.55 2.02 3.44
C VAL A 21 -9.95 3.14 2.50
N SER A 22 -11.06 3.82 2.81
CA SER A 22 -11.52 4.96 2.01
C SER A 22 -11.10 6.25 2.69
N VAL A 23 -10.56 7.19 1.91
CA VAL A 23 -10.21 8.54 2.36
C VAL A 23 -10.79 9.57 1.42
N ASP A 24 -11.37 10.62 1.97
CA ASP A 24 -11.81 11.78 1.21
C ASP A 24 -10.59 12.63 0.86
N LEU A 25 -10.32 12.78 -0.44
CA LEU A 25 -9.19 13.56 -0.95
C LEU A 25 -9.69 14.51 -2.04
N GLU A 26 -9.17 15.73 -2.05
CA GLU A 26 -9.40 16.64 -3.17
C GLU A 26 -8.35 16.44 -4.27
N ALA A 27 -8.73 16.72 -5.52
CA ALA A 27 -7.79 16.69 -6.63
C ALA A 27 -6.65 17.68 -6.37
N GLY A 28 -5.40 17.25 -6.57
CA GLY A 28 -4.22 18.06 -6.28
C GLY A 28 -3.79 18.07 -4.81
N THR A 29 -4.43 17.27 -3.93
CA THR A 29 -3.98 17.13 -2.53
C THR A 29 -2.51 16.66 -2.51
N PRO A 30 -1.61 17.39 -1.82
CA PRO A 30 -0.20 17.02 -1.78
C PRO A 30 0.01 15.74 -0.97
N LEU A 31 0.98 14.92 -1.41
CA LEU A 31 1.27 13.60 -0.84
C LEU A 31 1.43 13.58 0.70
N PRO A 32 2.06 14.57 1.37
CA PRO A 32 2.15 14.59 2.82
C PRO A 32 0.78 14.62 3.52
N LEU A 33 -0.19 15.36 2.97
CA LEU A 33 -1.55 15.43 3.52
C LEU A 33 -2.32 14.13 3.28
N VAL A 34 -2.12 13.50 2.11
CA VAL A 34 -2.65 12.16 1.83
C VAL A 34 -2.16 11.14 2.86
N LYS A 35 -0.85 11.13 3.14
CA LYS A 35 -0.26 10.24 4.14
C LYS A 35 -0.77 10.52 5.55
N ALA A 36 -0.95 11.78 5.91
CA ALA A 36 -1.52 12.16 7.20
C ALA A 36 -2.98 11.68 7.33
N ALA A 37 -3.79 11.77 6.27
CA ALA A 37 -5.14 11.22 6.26
C ALA A 37 -5.14 9.70 6.44
N LEU A 38 -4.30 8.99 5.70
CA LEU A 38 -4.16 7.54 5.82
C LEU A 38 -3.60 7.10 7.18
N ALA A 39 -2.75 7.91 7.81
CA ALA A 39 -2.25 7.63 9.15
C ALA A 39 -3.39 7.56 10.17
N ARG A 40 -4.40 8.44 10.04
CA ARG A 40 -5.59 8.44 10.91
C ARG A 40 -6.45 7.19 10.72
N CYS A 41 -6.58 6.70 9.49
CA CYS A 41 -7.43 5.55 9.17
C CYS A 41 -6.74 4.20 9.43
N THR A 42 -5.41 4.13 9.27
CA THR A 42 -4.65 2.86 9.37
C THR A 42 -3.85 2.73 10.66
N GLY A 43 -3.65 3.84 11.40
CA GLY A 43 -2.79 3.90 12.58
C GLY A 43 -1.30 3.87 12.25
N LEU A 44 -0.94 3.87 10.96
CA LEU A 44 0.45 3.79 10.52
C LEU A 44 1.07 5.19 10.43
N ALA A 45 2.17 5.42 11.14
CA ALA A 45 2.89 6.70 11.09
C ALA A 45 3.37 7.02 9.66
N VAL A 46 3.26 8.29 9.24
CA VAL A 46 3.59 8.79 7.89
C VAL A 46 4.94 8.28 7.36
N GLU A 47 5.92 8.21 8.25
CA GLU A 47 7.30 7.83 7.94
C GLU A 47 7.44 6.35 7.54
N ARG A 48 6.53 5.52 8.08
CA ARG A 48 6.44 4.07 7.86
C ARG A 48 5.55 3.72 6.67
N GLN A 49 4.85 4.69 6.10
CA GLN A 49 3.97 4.46 4.96
C GLN A 49 4.75 4.43 3.64
N ARG A 50 4.53 3.38 2.86
CA ARG A 50 4.87 3.31 1.44
C ARG A 50 3.59 3.31 0.62
N LEU A 51 3.38 4.39 -0.13
CA LEU A 51 2.27 4.53 -1.07
C LEU A 51 2.71 4.17 -2.48
N MET A 52 1.89 3.41 -3.18
CA MET A 52 2.15 2.90 -4.53
C MET A 52 0.86 2.96 -5.35
N LEU A 53 0.98 3.12 -6.66
CA LEU A 53 -0.18 3.13 -7.57
C LEU A 53 -0.49 1.70 -8.01
N GLY A 54 -1.53 1.06 -7.47
CA GLY A 54 -1.86 -0.35 -7.73
C GLY A 54 -2.43 -0.67 -9.12
N GLY A 55 -2.59 0.35 -9.97
CA GLY A 55 -3.23 0.28 -11.28
C GLY A 55 -3.85 1.62 -11.66
N ILE A 56 -4.67 1.66 -12.72
CA ILE A 56 -5.42 2.86 -13.12
C ILE A 56 -6.43 3.19 -12.02
N GLY A 57 -6.17 4.26 -11.27
CA GLY A 57 -7.06 4.76 -10.23
C GLY A 57 -6.99 4.03 -8.88
N ASP A 58 -6.12 3.02 -8.74
CA ASP A 58 -5.95 2.28 -7.49
C ASP A 58 -4.68 2.71 -6.74
N LEU A 59 -4.78 2.81 -5.41
CA LEU A 59 -3.68 3.11 -4.51
C LEU A 59 -3.48 1.96 -3.54
N CYS A 60 -2.22 1.66 -3.25
CA CYS A 60 -1.80 0.65 -2.31
C CYS A 60 -0.97 1.26 -1.19
N LEU A 61 -1.21 0.82 0.04
CA LEU A 61 -0.45 1.19 1.23
C LEU A 61 0.29 -0.03 1.78
N LEU A 62 1.57 0.15 2.08
CA LEU A 62 2.42 -0.86 2.69
C LEU A 62 3.18 -0.26 3.88
N ASP A 63 3.28 -1.02 4.97
CA ASP A 63 4.16 -0.69 6.09
C ASP A 63 5.60 -1.06 5.74
N LYS A 64 6.49 -0.06 5.73
CA LYS A 64 7.93 -0.23 5.47
C LYS A 64 8.63 -1.16 6.46
N ARG A 65 8.07 -1.39 7.65
CA ARG A 65 8.61 -2.35 8.63
C ARG A 65 8.33 -3.79 8.24
N SER A 66 7.33 -4.01 7.40
CA SER A 66 7.01 -5.36 6.97
C SER A 66 8.15 -5.91 6.13
N ASN A 67 8.53 -7.16 6.37
CA ASN A 67 9.49 -7.88 5.51
C ASN A 67 8.96 -8.13 4.09
N ILE A 68 7.74 -7.70 3.80
CA ILE A 68 7.05 -7.87 2.53
C ILE A 68 7.58 -6.83 1.54
N GLY A 69 8.23 -7.31 0.48
CA GLY A 69 8.58 -6.54 -0.69
C GLY A 69 7.34 -6.15 -1.48
N ALA A 70 7.45 -5.06 -2.25
CA ALA A 70 6.47 -4.72 -3.27
C ALA A 70 7.15 -4.89 -4.63
N SER A 71 6.64 -5.81 -5.44
CA SER A 71 7.12 -6.03 -6.81
C SER A 71 6.11 -5.44 -7.79
N HIS A 72 6.62 -4.75 -8.81
CA HIS A 72 5.82 -4.14 -9.86
C HIS A 72 5.93 -4.97 -11.14
N CYS A 73 4.80 -5.43 -11.66
CA CYS A 73 4.73 -6.03 -13.00
C CYS A 73 4.39 -4.92 -14.01
N GLY A 74 5.35 -4.58 -14.88
CA GLY A 74 5.24 -3.49 -15.86
C GLY A 74 4.31 -3.74 -17.05
N SER A 75 3.28 -4.59 -16.90
CA SER A 75 2.23 -4.70 -17.90
C SER A 75 1.33 -3.47 -17.87
N THR A 76 0.51 -3.30 -18.91
CA THR A 76 -0.41 -2.16 -19.13
C THR A 76 -1.32 -1.82 -17.93
N ASN A 77 -1.43 -2.70 -16.93
CA ASN A 77 -2.29 -2.55 -15.75
C ASN A 77 -1.56 -2.19 -14.44
N SER A 78 -0.23 -1.94 -14.44
CA SER A 78 0.55 -1.51 -13.26
C SER A 78 0.22 -2.27 -11.98
N LEU A 79 0.39 -3.60 -12.01
CA LEU A 79 0.03 -4.46 -10.87
C LEU A 79 1.16 -4.47 -9.84
N PHE A 80 0.80 -4.25 -8.57
CA PHE A 80 1.70 -4.39 -7.42
C PHE A 80 1.32 -5.64 -6.61
N PHE A 81 2.32 -6.48 -6.33
CA PHE A 81 2.14 -7.67 -5.51
C PHE A 81 3.05 -7.61 -4.28
N ALA A 82 2.51 -8.11 -3.17
CA ALA A 82 3.27 -8.40 -1.97
C ALA A 82 4.18 -9.62 -2.25
N THR A 83 5.48 -9.45 -2.14
CA THR A 83 6.46 -10.53 -2.28
C THR A 83 7.17 -10.77 -0.96
N LEU A 84 7.52 -12.01 -0.66
CA LEU A 84 8.49 -12.29 0.41
C LEU A 84 9.85 -11.71 0.00
N PRO A 85 10.69 -11.27 0.95
CA PRO A 85 12.00 -10.78 0.62
C PRO A 85 12.81 -11.93 0.01
N SER A 86 13.71 -11.64 -0.95
CA SER A 86 14.45 -12.68 -1.68
C SER A 86 15.24 -13.65 -0.78
N SER A 87 15.48 -13.28 0.48
CA SER A 87 16.14 -14.12 1.49
C SER A 87 15.26 -15.22 2.10
N GLU A 88 13.92 -15.15 1.96
CA GLU A 88 12.97 -16.09 2.58
C GLU A 88 12.14 -16.85 1.53
N ALA A 89 12.46 -16.70 0.24
CA ALA A 89 11.82 -17.49 -0.81
C ALA A 89 12.11 -18.99 -0.58
N PRO A 90 11.09 -19.87 -0.55
CA PRO A 90 11.31 -21.31 -0.43
C PRO A 90 12.23 -21.76 -1.57
N GLN A 91 13.42 -22.28 -1.25
CA GLN A 91 14.24 -22.93 -2.25
C GLN A 91 13.51 -24.20 -2.68
N GLU A 92 13.05 -24.25 -3.93
CA GLU A 92 12.55 -25.48 -4.54
C GLU A 92 13.62 -26.56 -4.39
N ARG A 93 13.32 -27.59 -3.59
CA ARG A 93 14.10 -28.82 -3.58
C ARG A 93 13.77 -29.57 -4.86
N LYS A 94 14.74 -29.63 -5.77
CA LYS A 94 14.70 -30.48 -6.97
C LYS A 94 14.62 -31.96 -6.62
#